data_AF-A0A0B7ADL0-F1
#
_entry.id   AF-A0A0B7ADL0-F1
#
_cell.length_a   1.000
_cell.length_b   1.000
_cell.length_c   1.000
_cell.angle_alpha   90.00
_cell.angle_beta   90.00
_cell.angle_gamma   90.00
#
_symmetry.space_group_name_H-M   'P 1'
#
loop_
_entity.id
_entity.type
_entity.pdbx_description
1 polymer ?
#
loop_
_entity_poly.entity_id
_entity_poly.type
_entity_poly.pdbx_seq_one_letter_code
_entity_poly.pdbx_strand_id
1 'polypeptide(L)' 'MEISTTVPGIQFYTAYYLTNVTGKGGVAYERFGAFCLEAQHYPDSVHQPSFPNSYLHPGETYTQKTVHKFGVL' A
#
# COMPACT_ATOMS: atom_id res chain seq x y z
N MET A 1 -2.37 7.24 -14.07
CA MET A 1 -3.07 6.54 -12.97
C MET A 1 -3.12 7.49 -11.79
N GLU A 2 -4.24 7.52 -11.07
CA GLU A 2 -4.45 8.26 -9.83
C GLU A 2 -4.89 7.29 -8.73
N ILE A 3 -4.43 7.51 -7.50
CA ILE A 3 -4.88 6.76 -6.32
C ILE A 3 -5.48 7.74 -5.30
N SER A 4 -6.64 7.39 -4.74
CA SER A 4 -7.24 8.11 -3.61
C SER A 4 -7.64 7.11 -2.53
N THR A 5 -7.55 7.51 -1.26
CA THR A 5 -7.82 6.60 -0.14
C THR A 5 -8.36 7.34 1.09
N THR A 6 -9.04 6.63 1.99
CA THR A 6 -9.57 7.15 3.25
C THR A 6 -8.61 6.99 4.44
N VAL A 7 -7.49 6.29 4.26
CA VAL A 7 -6.46 6.07 5.30
C VAL A 7 -5.32 7.08 5.18
N PRO A 8 -4.60 7.38 6.27
CA PRO A 8 -3.72 8.54 6.32
C PRO A 8 -2.39 8.36 5.58
N GLY A 9 -1.99 7.13 5.24
CA GLY A 9 -0.67 6.84 4.65
C GLY A 9 -0.72 6.01 3.37
N ILE A 10 0.32 6.19 2.53
CA ILE A 10 0.67 5.29 1.44
C ILE A 10 2.12 4.83 1.66
N GLN A 11 2.35 3.53 1.81
CA GLN A 11 3.70 2.97 1.72
C GLN A 11 4.07 2.83 0.24
N PHE A 12 5.18 3.46 -0.16
CA PHE A 12 5.73 3.33 -1.51
C PHE A 12 6.92 2.39 -1.49
N TYR A 13 6.82 1.28 -2.24
CA TYR A 13 7.89 0.31 -2.39
C TYR A 13 8.22 0.14 -3.87
N THR A 14 9.50 0.25 -4.21
CA THR A 14 9.98 0.27 -5.60
C THR A 14 10.55 -1.08 -6.04
N ALA A 15 10.06 -2.21 -5.50
CA ALA A 15 10.57 -3.53 -5.87
C ALA A 15 12.10 -3.72 -5.64
N TYR A 16 12.70 -2.98 -4.71
CA TYR A 16 14.15 -2.98 -4.50
C TYR A 16 14.75 -4.36 -4.20
N TYR A 17 14.03 -5.22 -3.48
CA TYR A 17 14.52 -6.53 -3.09
C TYR A 17 14.15 -7.65 -4.07
N LEU A 18 13.50 -7.34 -5.21
CA LEU A 18 13.24 -8.37 -6.23
C LEU A 18 14.54 -8.75 -6.93
N THR A 19 14.94 -10.01 -6.77
CA THR A 19 16.04 -10.64 -7.47
C THR A 19 15.63 -12.06 -7.85
N ASN A 20 15.98 -12.51 -9.06
CA ASN A 20 15.73 -13.88 -9.54
C ASN A 20 14.26 -14.35 -9.49
N VAL A 21 13.30 -13.43 -9.71
CA VAL A 21 11.87 -13.79 -9.75
C VAL A 21 11.42 -13.94 -11.20
N THR A 22 10.97 -15.14 -11.56
CA THR A 22 10.25 -15.35 -12.83
C THR A 22 8.78 -15.01 -12.63
N GLY A 23 8.34 -13.99 -13.35
CA GLY A 23 7.00 -13.41 -13.30
C GLY A 23 6.01 -14.01 -14.29
N LYS A 24 4.89 -13.30 -14.46
CA LYS A 24 3.82 -13.70 -15.38
C LYS A 24 4.34 -13.77 -16.81
N GLY A 25 3.95 -14.80 -17.56
CA GLY A 25 4.41 -15.00 -18.93
C GLY A 25 5.89 -15.36 -19.07
N GLY A 26 6.55 -15.79 -17.99
CA GLY A 26 7.98 -16.12 -18.00
C GLY A 26 8.91 -14.91 -17.97
N VAL A 27 8.37 -13.70 -17.77
CA VAL A 27 9.16 -12.46 -17.72
C VAL A 27 9.95 -12.39 -16.43
N ALA A 28 11.25 -12.13 -16.50
CA ALA A 28 12.05 -11.85 -15.32
C ALA A 28 11.62 -10.50 -14.70
N TYR A 29 11.28 -10.51 -13.41
CA TYR A 29 10.99 -9.29 -12.66
C TYR A 29 12.29 -8.73 -12.09
N GLU A 30 12.73 -7.63 -12.69
CA GLU A 30 13.93 -6.92 -12.30
C GLU A 30 13.72 -6.04 -11.06
N ARG A 31 14.80 -5.77 -10.34
CA ARG A 31 14.86 -4.72 -9.33
C ARG A 31 14.38 -3.39 -9.94
N PHE A 32 13.49 -2.68 -9.25
CA PHE A 32 12.82 -1.46 -9.74
C PHE A 32 11.88 -1.65 -10.95
N GLY A 33 11.62 -2.88 -11.39
CA GLY A 33 10.72 -3.16 -12.51
C GLY A 33 9.23 -2.94 -12.22
N ALA A 34 8.87 -2.67 -10.96
CA ALA A 34 7.51 -2.42 -10.52
C ALA A 34 7.50 -1.54 -9.25
N PHE A 35 6.30 -1.14 -8.83
CA PHE A 35 6.10 -0.45 -7.57
C PHE A 35 4.79 -0.87 -6.89
N CYS A 36 4.74 -0.70 -5.57
CA CYS A 36 3.54 -0.82 -4.75
C CYS A 36 3.15 0.57 -4.20
N LEU A 37 1.84 0.83 -4.14
CA LEU A 37 1.24 1.95 -3.41
C LEU A 37 0.26 1.36 -2.42
N GLU A 38 0.69 1.15 -1.18
CA GLU A 38 -0.07 0.41 -0.16
C GLU A 38 -0.74 1.40 0.79
N ALA A 39 -2.05 1.55 0.67
CA ALA A 39 -2.82 2.47 1.50
C ALA A 39 -3.11 1.89 2.88
N GLN A 40 -2.64 2.57 3.93
CA GLN A 40 -2.73 2.09 5.32
C GLN A 40 -2.62 3.20 6.36
N HIS A 41 -2.81 2.83 7.63
CA HIS A 41 -2.33 3.62 8.76
C HIS A 41 -0.80 3.61 8.80
N TYR A 42 -0.20 4.51 9.58
CA TYR A 42 1.26 4.56 9.66
C TYR A 42 1.82 3.27 10.27
N PRO A 43 2.93 2.74 9.73
CA PRO A 43 3.66 1.67 10.39
C PRO A 43 3.99 2.09 11.83
N ASP A 44 3.93 1.14 12.76
CA ASP A 44 4.19 1.35 14.19
C ASP A 44 3.15 2.21 14.95
N SER A 45 1.98 2.52 14.36
CA SER A 45 0.90 3.29 15.02
C SER A 45 0.50 2.78 16.42
N VAL A 46 0.63 1.48 16.69
CA VAL A 46 0.32 0.89 18.01
C VAL A 46 1.28 1.39 19.10
N HIS A 47 2.55 1.64 18.76
CA HIS A 47 3.57 2.09 19.71
C HIS A 47 3.85 3.59 19.64
N GLN A 48 3.19 4.32 18.73
CA GLN A 48 3.35 5.76 18.54
C GLN A 48 2.05 6.49 18.88
N PRO A 49 1.83 6.90 20.15
CA PRO A 49 0.55 7.50 20.58
C PRO A 49 0.14 8.79 19.86
N SER A 50 1.08 9.46 19.18
CA SER A 50 0.82 10.66 18.39
C SER A 50 0.34 10.37 16.96
N PHE A 51 0.42 9.12 16.50
CA PHE A 51 -0.07 8.73 15.18
C PHE A 51 -1.59 8.50 15.24
N PRO A 52 -2.29 8.61 14.09
CA PRO A 52 -3.65 8.08 13.99
C PRO A 52 -3.64 6.61 14.45
N ASN A 53 -4.40 6.32 15.50
CA ASN A 53 -4.47 4.98 16.06
C ASN A 53 -5.20 4.05 15.07
N SER A 54 -4.88 2.76 15.14
CA SER A 54 -5.43 1.72 14.27
C SER A 54 -6.20 0.67 15.07
N TYR A 55 -6.73 1.04 16.24
CA TYR A 55 -7.48 0.12 17.09
C TYR A 55 -8.91 -0.02 16.60
N LEU A 56 -9.49 -1.20 16.81
CA LEU A 56 -10.91 -1.47 16.64
C LEU A 56 -11.41 -2.14 17.92
N HIS A 57 -12.39 -1.53 18.56
CA HIS A 57 -12.97 -2.02 19.80
C HIS A 57 -14.21 -2.90 19.54
N PRO A 58 -14.60 -3.76 20.49
CA PRO A 58 -15.81 -4.58 20.36
C PRO A 58 -17.05 -3.73 20.05
N GLY A 59 -17.78 -4.10 19.00
CA GLY A 59 -18.98 -3.39 18.54
C GLY A 59 -18.71 -2.28 17.52
N GLU A 60 -17.46 -1.90 17.28
CA GLU A 60 -17.12 -0.95 16.22
C GLU A 60 -17.06 -1.62 14.84
N THR A 61 -17.31 -0.83 13.79
CA THR A 61 -17.16 -1.27 12.40
C THR A 61 -16.05 -0.50 11.74
N TYR A 62 -15.03 -1.22 11.26
CA TYR A 62 -13.97 -0.64 10.46
C TYR A 62 -14.42 -0.42 9.02
N THR A 63 -14.13 0.76 8.45
CA THR A 63 -14.33 1.03 7.03
C THR A 63 -13.10 1.71 6.45
N GLN A 64 -12.68 1.26 5.27
CA GLN A 64 -11.60 1.86 4.48
C GLN A 64 -11.95 1.73 3.01
N LYS A 65 -11.60 2.75 2.22
CA LYS A 65 -11.76 2.73 0.77
C LYS A 65 -10.49 3.24 0.09
N THR A 66 -10.01 2.49 -0.89
CA THR A 66 -8.94 2.90 -1.81
C THR A 66 -9.45 2.76 -3.25
N VAL A 67 -9.21 3.76 -4.08
CA VAL A 67 -9.64 3.79 -5.48
C VAL A 67 -8.44 3.98 -6.39
N HIS A 68 -8.27 3.08 -7.36
CA HIS A 68 -7.30 3.19 -8.43
C HIS A 68 -8.01 3.63 -9.71
N LYS A 69 -7.76 4.85 -10.17
CA LYS A 69 -8.35 5.41 -11.38
C LYS A 69 -7.33 5.40 -12.51
N PHE A 70 -7.70 4.76 -13.62
CA PHE A 70 -6.90 4.69 -14.83
C PHE A 70 -7.52 5.58 -15.91
N GLY A 71 -6.65 6.14 -16.74
CA GLY A 71 -7.03 7.02 -17.84
C GLY A 71 -5.86 7.17 -18.80
N VAL A 72 -6.18 7.59 -20.01
CA VAL A 72 -5.22 8.01 -21.03
C VAL A 72 -5.30 9.54 -21.16
N LEU A 73 -4.23 10.14 -21.68
CA LEU A 73 -4.22 11.56 -22.02
C LEU A 73 -5.04 11.82 -23.29
#